data_AF-A0A507DML1-F1
#
_entry.id   AF-A0A507DML1-F1
#
_cell.length_a   1.000
_cell.length_b   1.000
_cell.length_c   1.000
_cell.angle_alpha   90.00
_cell.angle_beta   90.00
_cell.angle_gamma   90.00
#
_symmetry.space_group_name_H-M   'P 1'
#
loop_
_entity.id
_entity.type
_entity.pdbx_description
1 polymer ?
#
loop_
_entity_poly.entity_id
_entity_poly.type
_entity_poly.pdbx_seq_one_letter_code
_entity_poly.pdbx_strand_id
1 'polypeptide(L)'
;MQTELDSLTVNNTWSVVDRPAPPTNVVDSRWVFALKRNVDGTINKFKARLVAKGFTQRHGLDYQDTYAPVVGWPALRLFLALCAQMGLDAHQLDAVTAYLNGLIDFNIYMELPSGPLRFTNKVALLNRSLYGLKQAGKLWNNDID
;
A
#
# COMPACT_ATOMS: atom_id res chain seq x y z
N MET A 1 0.65 -2.81 15.87
CA MET A 1 1.48 -1.72 15.31
C MET A 1 2.87 -2.23 15.00
N GLN A 2 3.58 -2.84 15.97
CA GLN A 2 4.94 -3.36 15.76
C GLN A 2 5.06 -4.30 14.55
N THR A 3 4.19 -5.31 14.43
CA THR A 3 4.20 -6.22 13.27
C THR A 3 4.10 -5.52 11.91
N GLU A 4 3.37 -4.39 11.83
CA GLU A 4 3.31 -3.60 10.59
C GLU A 4 4.62 -2.84 10.37
N LEU A 5 5.18 -2.22 11.41
CA LEU A 5 6.47 -1.54 11.33
C LEU A 5 7.61 -2.50 10.95
N ASP A 6 7.59 -3.73 11.49
CA ASP A 6 8.56 -4.78 11.15
C ASP A 6 8.44 -5.13 9.66
N SER A 7 7.22 -5.33 9.16
CA SER A 7 6.97 -5.56 7.73
C SER A 7 7.47 -4.41 6.87
N LEU A 8 7.24 -3.17 7.29
CA LEU A 8 7.69 -1.98 6.56
C LEU A 8 9.23 -1.88 6.54
N THR A 9 9.87 -2.26 7.64
CA THR A 9 11.34 -2.28 7.79
C THR A 9 11.95 -3.36 6.91
N VAL A 10 11.40 -4.58 6.92
CA VAL A 10 11.87 -5.70 6.09
C VAL A 10 11.78 -5.38 4.59
N ASN A 11 10.72 -4.69 4.18
CA ASN A 11 10.55 -4.26 2.78
C ASN A 11 11.35 -3.00 2.42
N ASN A 12 12.14 -2.45 3.34
CA ASN A 12 12.87 -1.18 3.17
C ASN A 12 11.96 -0.06 2.64
N THR A 13 10.74 0.04 3.19
CA THR A 13 9.65 0.86 2.61
C THR A 13 10.02 2.34 2.54
N TRP A 14 10.83 2.82 3.48
CA TRP A 14 11.30 4.20 3.50
C TRP A 14 12.68 4.34 4.11
N SER A 15 13.29 5.49 3.86
CA SER A 15 14.51 5.94 4.55
C SER A 15 14.23 7.23 5.31
N VAL A 16 14.83 7.37 6.50
CA VAL A 16 14.67 8.58 7.32
C VAL A 16 15.64 9.65 6.83
N VAL A 17 15.12 10.80 6.41
CA VAL A 17 15.89 11.92 5.85
C VAL A 17 15.53 13.24 6.52
N ASP A 18 16.36 14.27 6.32
CA ASP A 18 16.00 15.63 6.73
C ASP A 18 14.75 16.13 6.01
N ARG A 19 13.93 16.88 6.74
CA ARG A 19 12.73 17.49 6.16
C ARG A 19 13.13 18.38 4.97
N PRO A 20 12.52 18.19 3.78
CA PRO A 20 12.84 19.01 2.63
C PRO A 20 12.39 20.45 2.84
N ALA A 21 13.10 21.39 2.22
CA ALA A 21 12.70 22.78 2.23
C ALA A 21 11.37 22.99 1.46
N PRO A 22 10.54 23.97 1.85
CA PRO A 22 9.42 24.41 1.03
C PRO A 22 9.88 24.78 -0.38
N PRO A 23 9.07 24.54 -1.44
CA PRO A 23 7.65 24.19 -1.43
C PRO A 23 7.34 22.67 -1.50
N THR A 24 8.33 21.82 -1.24
CA THR A 24 8.19 20.35 -1.35
C THR A 24 7.07 19.84 -0.44
N ASN A 25 6.19 19.00 -1.00
CA ASN A 25 5.08 18.42 -0.25
C ASN A 25 5.57 17.31 0.69
N VAL A 26 5.02 17.27 1.91
CA VAL A 26 5.21 16.16 2.84
C VAL A 26 3.84 15.61 3.18
N VAL A 27 3.57 14.38 2.74
CA VAL A 27 2.29 13.70 2.93
C VAL A 27 2.20 13.22 4.38
N ASP A 28 1.09 13.51 5.06
CA ASP A 28 0.94 13.05 6.43
C ASP A 28 0.64 11.53 6.47
N SER A 29 0.87 10.87 7.60
CA SER A 29 0.60 9.43 7.78
C SER A 29 -0.44 9.20 8.88
N ARG A 30 -1.12 8.04 8.84
CA ARG A 30 -2.06 7.66 9.90
C ARG A 30 -2.11 6.15 10.10
N TRP A 31 -2.38 5.76 11.34
CA TRP A 31 -2.72 4.39 11.68
C TRP A 31 -4.20 4.11 11.40
N VAL A 32 -4.47 3.01 10.70
CA VAL A 32 -5.81 2.46 10.50
C VAL A 32 -5.91 1.14 11.24
N PHE A 33 -6.89 1.03 12.14
CA PHE A 33 -7.10 -0.15 12.97
C PHE A 33 -8.35 -0.90 12.50
N ALA A 34 -8.28 -2.22 12.50
CA ALA A 34 -9.40 -3.09 12.19
C ALA A 34 -9.40 -4.32 13.10
N LEU A 35 -10.57 -4.66 13.63
CA LEU A 35 -10.79 -5.91 14.34
C LEU A 35 -11.24 -6.98 13.33
N LYS A 36 -10.49 -8.08 13.21
CA LYS A 36 -10.91 -9.25 12.45
C LYS A 36 -11.56 -10.25 13.41
N ARG A 37 -12.76 -10.70 13.07
CA ARG A 37 -13.51 -11.70 13.83
C ARG A 37 -13.60 -13.00 13.05
N ASN A 38 -13.69 -14.11 13.78
CA ASN A 38 -14.03 -15.42 13.24
C ASN A 38 -15.53 -15.48 12.90
N VAL A 39 -15.94 -16.55 12.22
CA VAL A 39 -17.35 -16.79 11.86
C VAL A 39 -18.24 -16.90 13.10
N ASP A 40 -17.70 -17.43 14.20
CA ASP A 40 -18.37 -17.53 15.51
C ASP A 40 -18.43 -16.20 16.29
N GLY A 41 -17.89 -15.11 15.73
CA GLY A 41 -17.89 -13.77 16.34
C GLY A 41 -16.74 -13.50 17.31
N THR A 42 -15.90 -14.49 17.63
CA THR A 42 -14.71 -14.32 18.48
C THR A 42 -13.64 -13.49 17.77
N ILE A 43 -12.75 -12.86 18.56
CA ILE A 43 -11.68 -12.03 18.00
C ILE A 43 -10.61 -12.94 17.38
N ASN A 44 -10.41 -12.82 16.07
CA ASN A 44 -9.33 -13.50 15.35
C ASN A 44 -8.03 -12.70 15.46
N LYS A 45 -8.08 -11.40 15.11
CA LYS A 45 -6.86 -10.58 15.02
C LYS A 45 -7.15 -9.08 15.18
N PHE A 46 -6.31 -8.40 15.95
CA PHE A 46 -6.20 -6.94 15.92
C PHE A 46 -5.25 -6.53 14.80
N LYS A 47 -5.77 -5.90 13.76
CA LYS A 47 -5.00 -5.46 12.59
C LYS A 47 -4.73 -3.96 12.69
N ALA A 48 -3.49 -3.56 12.47
CA ALA A 48 -3.09 -2.17 12.31
C ALA A 48 -2.38 -2.04 10.97
N ARG A 49 -2.64 -0.95 10.24
CA ARG A 49 -1.92 -0.59 9.02
C ARG A 49 -1.46 0.85 9.09
N LEU A 50 -0.25 1.11 8.60
CA LEU A 50 0.20 2.46 8.36
C LEU A 50 -0.20 2.88 6.95
N VAL A 51 -0.81 4.05 6.84
CA VAL A 51 -1.40 4.53 5.59
C VAL A 51 -0.97 5.97 5.36
N ALA A 52 -0.45 6.27 4.18
CA ALA A 52 -0.20 7.63 3.72
C ALA A 52 -1.55 8.36 3.50
N LYS A 53 -1.62 9.64 3.87
CA LYS A 53 -2.77 10.49 3.56
C LYS A 53 -2.72 10.98 2.12
N GLY A 54 -2.77 10.08 1.14
CA GLY A 54 -2.56 10.43 -0.27
C GLY A 54 -3.57 11.41 -0.87
N PHE A 55 -4.65 11.77 -0.17
CA PHE A 55 -5.49 12.90 -0.57
C PHE A 55 -4.75 14.25 -0.51
N THR A 56 -3.62 14.35 0.19
CA THR A 56 -2.75 15.53 0.20
C THR A 56 -1.73 15.53 -0.94
N GLN A 57 -1.66 14.47 -1.76
CA GLN A 57 -0.79 14.41 -2.94
C GLN A 57 -1.30 15.32 -4.06
N ARG A 58 -0.36 15.92 -4.79
CA ARG A 58 -0.60 16.84 -5.90
C ARG A 58 -0.27 16.16 -7.23
N HIS A 59 -1.20 16.21 -8.18
CA HIS A 59 -0.98 15.71 -9.53
C HIS A 59 0.15 16.47 -10.23
N GLY A 60 1.00 15.76 -10.96
CA GLY A 60 2.17 16.29 -11.65
C GLY A 60 3.39 16.54 -10.74
N LEU A 61 3.24 16.41 -9.41
CA LEU A 61 4.34 16.55 -8.45
C LEU A 61 4.59 15.28 -7.64
N ASP A 62 3.53 14.68 -7.11
CA ASP A 62 3.61 13.49 -6.24
C ASP A 62 3.11 12.22 -6.94
N TYR A 63 2.44 12.37 -8.09
CA TYR A 63 1.98 11.30 -8.96
C TYR A 63 1.58 11.84 -10.34
N GLN A 64 1.67 10.99 -11.37
CA GLN A 64 1.13 11.29 -12.70
C GLN A 64 -0.22 10.60 -12.92
N ASP A 65 -0.23 9.27 -12.99
CA ASP A 65 -1.43 8.47 -13.23
C ASP A 65 -1.72 7.53 -12.06
N THR A 66 -3.00 7.22 -11.87
CA THR A 66 -3.47 6.33 -10.80
C THR A 66 -4.19 5.09 -11.32
N TYR A 67 -4.34 4.97 -12.65
CA TYR A 67 -5.07 3.87 -13.26
C TYR A 67 -4.31 2.55 -13.07
N ALA A 68 -5.04 1.53 -12.62
CA ALA A 68 -4.59 0.14 -12.60
C ALA A 68 -5.71 -0.72 -13.18
N PRO A 69 -5.41 -1.67 -14.08
CA PRO A 69 -6.40 -2.56 -14.65
C PRO A 69 -7.02 -3.43 -13.55
N VAL A 70 -8.33 -3.65 -13.65
CA VAL A 70 -9.08 -4.57 -12.78
C VAL A 70 -9.87 -5.51 -13.66
N VAL A 71 -9.79 -6.81 -13.37
CA VAL A 71 -10.57 -7.82 -14.10
C VAL A 71 -12.07 -7.56 -13.95
N GLY A 72 -12.78 -7.50 -15.07
CA GLY A 72 -14.22 -7.36 -15.07
C GLY A 72 -14.92 -8.68 -14.71
N TRP A 73 -16.08 -8.58 -14.06
CA TRP A 73 -16.91 -9.75 -13.75
C TRP A 73 -17.26 -10.65 -14.95
N PRO A 74 -17.57 -10.12 -16.15
CA PRO A 74 -17.85 -10.97 -17.31
C PRO A 74 -16.64 -11.83 -17.70
N ALA A 75 -15.44 -11.25 -17.71
CA ALA A 75 -14.21 -11.95 -18.05
C ALA A 75 -13.88 -13.04 -17.01
N LEU A 76 -14.00 -12.72 -15.72
CA LEU A 76 -13.78 -13.69 -14.65
C LEU A 76 -14.78 -14.86 -14.73
N ARG A 77 -16.07 -14.58 -14.97
CA ARG A 77 -17.09 -15.63 -15.13
C ARG A 77 -16.83 -16.51 -16.35
N LEU A 78 -16.44 -15.91 -17.47
CA LEU A 78 -16.09 -16.64 -18.69
C LEU A 78 -14.88 -17.55 -18.44
N PHE A 79 -13.84 -17.04 -17.80
CA PHE A 79 -12.66 -17.83 -17.41
C PHE A 79 -13.04 -19.04 -16.56
N LEU A 80 -13.83 -18.84 -15.50
CA LEU A 80 -14.29 -19.93 -14.63
C LEU A 80 -15.18 -20.94 -15.37
N ALA A 81 -16.06 -20.47 -16.26
CA ALA A 81 -16.92 -21.35 -17.07
C ALA A 81 -16.10 -22.22 -18.03
N LEU A 82 -15.06 -21.66 -18.64
CA LEU A 82 -14.13 -22.42 -19.49
C LEU A 82 -13.36 -23.46 -18.68
N CYS A 83 -12.84 -23.10 -17.50
CA CYS A 83 -12.19 -24.07 -16.62
C CYS A 83 -13.13 -25.23 -16.27
N ALA A 84 -14.38 -24.92 -15.89
CA ALA A 84 -15.37 -25.94 -15.57
C ALA A 84 -15.73 -26.82 -16.78
N GLN A 85 -15.88 -26.24 -17.97
CA GLN A 85 -16.20 -26.98 -19.20
C GLN A 85 -15.06 -27.92 -19.63
N MET A 86 -13.82 -27.47 -19.45
CA MET A 86 -12.62 -28.19 -19.90
C MET A 86 -12.03 -29.11 -18.82
N GLY A 87 -12.61 -29.14 -17.61
CA GLY A 87 -12.08 -29.92 -16.48
C GLY A 87 -10.73 -29.41 -15.99
N LEU A 88 -10.50 -28.10 -16.05
CA LEU A 88 -9.26 -27.46 -15.60
C LEU A 88 -9.41 -26.93 -14.17
N ASP A 89 -8.32 -26.99 -13.42
CA ASP A 89 -8.23 -26.38 -12.09
C ASP A 89 -7.95 -24.87 -12.20
N ALA A 90 -8.66 -24.09 -11.39
CA ALA A 90 -8.42 -22.65 -11.23
C ALA A 90 -7.79 -22.37 -9.87
N HIS A 91 -6.65 -21.68 -9.88
CA HIS A 91 -5.95 -21.27 -8.66
C HIS A 91 -6.09 -19.76 -8.45
N GLN A 92 -6.31 -19.35 -7.20
CA GLN A 92 -6.33 -17.95 -6.79
C GLN A 92 -5.21 -17.70 -5.78
N LEU A 93 -4.50 -16.60 -5.96
CA LEU A 93 -3.44 -16.14 -5.06
C LEU A 93 -3.85 -14.78 -4.47
N ASP A 94 -3.73 -14.62 -3.15
CA ASP A 94 -3.88 -13.34 -2.46
C ASP A 94 -2.49 -12.83 -2.05
N ALA A 95 -2.04 -11.76 -2.68
CA ALA A 95 -0.71 -11.20 -2.44
C ALA A 95 -0.67 -10.48 -1.09
N VAL A 96 0.14 -11.01 -0.17
CA VAL A 96 0.39 -10.34 1.11
C VAL A 96 1.18 -9.07 0.84
N THR A 97 0.71 -7.95 1.43
CA THR A 97 1.38 -6.65 1.33
C THR A 97 1.65 -6.17 -0.10
N ALA A 98 0.77 -6.49 -1.06
CA ALA A 98 0.89 -6.14 -2.48
C ALA A 98 1.50 -4.75 -2.75
N TYR A 99 0.95 -3.69 -2.14
CA TYR A 99 1.44 -2.33 -2.39
C TYR A 99 2.85 -2.04 -1.86
N LEU A 100 3.36 -2.78 -0.87
CA LEU A 100 4.73 -2.59 -0.38
C LEU A 100 5.79 -3.12 -1.34
N ASN A 101 5.39 -3.93 -2.32
CA ASN A 101 6.30 -4.43 -3.34
C ASN A 101 6.53 -3.39 -4.44
N GLY A 102 5.51 -2.61 -4.83
CA GLY A 102 5.62 -1.61 -5.89
C GLY A 102 6.72 -0.58 -5.64
N LEU A 103 7.62 -0.38 -6.59
CA LEU A 103 8.62 0.70 -6.54
C LEU A 103 7.96 2.08 -6.66
N ILE A 104 8.46 3.07 -5.93
CA ILE A 104 7.94 4.44 -6.03
C ILE A 104 8.37 5.09 -7.36
N ASP A 105 7.47 5.83 -7.99
CA ASP A 105 7.70 6.54 -9.27
C ASP A 105 8.05 8.02 -9.08
N PHE A 106 7.82 8.57 -7.88
CA PHE A 106 8.11 9.95 -7.49
C PHE A 106 8.82 10.01 -6.13
N ASN A 107 9.56 11.08 -5.89
CA ASN A 107 10.12 11.36 -4.56
C ASN A 107 9.01 11.81 -3.62
N ILE A 108 8.43 10.87 -2.87
CA ILE A 108 7.36 11.14 -1.92
C ILE A 108 7.93 11.17 -0.50
N TYR A 109 7.81 12.33 0.14
CA TYR A 109 8.12 12.51 1.55
C TYR A 109 6.86 12.31 2.38
N MET A 110 6.98 11.58 3.48
CA MET A 110 5.88 11.28 4.38
C MET A 110 6.25 11.64 5.82
N GLU A 111 5.30 12.17 6.57
CA GLU A 111 5.45 12.32 8.02
C GLU A 111 5.68 10.96 8.67
N LEU A 112 6.68 10.88 9.54
CA LEU A 112 6.96 9.65 10.28
C LEU A 112 5.72 9.26 11.11
N PRO A 113 5.38 7.97 11.17
CA PRO A 113 4.24 7.51 11.96
C PRO A 113 4.38 7.96 13.40
N SER A 114 3.27 8.37 14.02
CA SER A 114 3.24 8.65 15.45
C SER A 114 3.69 7.42 16.24
N GLY A 115 4.74 7.59 17.04
CA GLY A 115 5.42 6.53 17.76
C GLY A 115 6.45 7.08 18.77
N PRO A 116 7.12 6.20 19.53
CA PRO A 116 8.08 6.61 20.57
C PRO A 116 9.33 7.31 20.01
N LEU A 117 9.64 7.12 18.73
CA LEU A 117 10.74 7.77 18.03
C LEU A 117 10.31 9.16 17.54
N ARG A 118 10.50 10.18 18.38
CA ARG A 118 10.35 11.58 17.96
C ARG A 118 11.65 12.07 17.35
N PHE A 119 11.81 11.89 16.04
CA PHE A 119 12.85 12.58 15.30
C PHE A 119 12.39 14.00 15.00
N THR A 120 13.05 14.99 15.57
CA THR A 120 12.77 16.39 15.26
C THR A 120 13.23 16.69 13.84
N ASN A 121 12.36 17.31 13.03
CA ASN A 121 12.68 17.76 11.68
C ASN A 121 13.16 16.68 10.68
N LYS A 122 12.78 15.41 10.90
CA LYS A 122 13.00 14.32 9.95
C LYS A 122 11.68 13.86 9.34
N VAL A 123 11.75 13.29 8.14
CA VAL A 123 10.61 12.71 7.40
C VAL A 123 11.03 11.35 6.80
N ALA A 124 10.05 10.55 6.40
CA ALA A 124 10.28 9.32 5.65
C ALA A 124 10.28 9.62 4.15
N LEU A 125 11.39 9.37 3.46
CA LEU A 125 11.43 9.28 2.01
C LEU A 125 10.99 7.87 1.60
N LEU A 126 9.86 7.74 0.91
CA LEU A 126 9.34 6.44 0.49
C LEU A 126 10.24 5.87 -0.62
N ASN A 127 10.67 4.62 -0.45
CA ASN A 127 11.38 3.84 -1.47
C ASN A 127 10.43 2.88 -2.19
N ARG A 128 9.40 2.42 -1.46
CA ARG A 128 8.33 1.55 -1.96
C ARG A 128 6.99 2.24 -1.76
N SER A 129 6.02 1.81 -2.54
CA SER A 129 4.64 2.25 -2.41
C SER A 129 4.06 1.85 -1.05
N LEU A 130 3.05 2.62 -0.61
CA LEU A 130 2.38 2.44 0.67
C LEU A 130 0.87 2.55 0.48
N TYR A 131 0.12 1.91 1.36
CA TYR A 131 -1.32 2.08 1.41
C TYR A 131 -1.69 3.57 1.49
N GLY A 132 -2.72 3.94 0.74
CA GLY A 132 -3.27 5.30 0.76
C GLY A 132 -2.60 6.28 -0.19
N LEU A 133 -1.47 5.94 -0.81
CA LEU A 133 -0.97 6.68 -1.97
C LEU A 133 -1.95 6.50 -3.15
N LYS A 134 -2.13 7.57 -3.93
CA LYS A 134 -3.06 7.59 -5.07
C LYS A 134 -2.67 6.60 -6.16
N GLN A 135 -1.37 6.44 -6.42
CA GLN A 135 -0.84 5.56 -7.45
C GLN A 135 -0.53 4.13 -6.96
N ALA A 136 -0.83 3.79 -5.70
CA ALA A 136 -0.37 2.52 -5.11
C ALA A 136 -0.80 1.27 -5.91
N GLY A 137 -2.04 1.28 -6.43
CA GLY A 137 -2.56 0.19 -7.27
C GLY A 137 -1.82 0.06 -8.60
N LYS A 138 -1.50 1.20 -9.24
CA LYS A 138 -0.73 1.24 -10.50
C LYS A 138 0.67 0.69 -10.29
N LEU A 139 1.35 1.15 -9.24
CA LEU A 139 2.72 0.73 -8.94
C LEU A 139 2.81 -0.77 -8.67
N TRP A 140 1.80 -1.34 -8.01
CA TRP A 140 1.74 -2.80 -7.84
C TRP A 140 1.49 -3.53 -9.15
N ASN A 141 0.57 -3.04 -9.99
CA ASN A 141 0.32 -3.66 -11.29
C ASN A 141 1.58 -3.66 -12.17
N ASN A 142 2.34 -2.56 -12.20
CA ASN A 142 3.60 -2.49 -12.95
C ASN A 142 4.68 -3.45 -12.45
N ASP A 143 4.67 -3.82 -11.17
CA ASP A 143 5.68 -4.71 -10.58
C ASP A 143 5.32 -6.20 -10.73
N ILE A 144 4.03 -6.53 -10.88
CA ILE A 144 3.55 -7.91 -11.03
C ILE A 144 3.40 -8.34 -12.50
N ASP A 145 3.21 -7.39 -13.41
CA ASP A 145 3.15 -7.61 -14.87
C ASP A 145 4.55 -7.82 -15.47
#